data_AF-A0A2T1LQV9-F1
#
_entry.id   AF-A0A2T1LQV9-F1
#
_cell.length_a   1.000
_cell.length_b   1.000
_cell.length_c   1.000
_cell.angle_alpha   90.00
_cell.angle_beta   90.00
_cell.angle_gamma   90.00
#
_symmetry.space_group_name_H-M   'P 1'
#
loop_
_entity.id
_entity.type
_entity.pdbx_description
1 polymer ?
#
loop_
_entity_poly.entity_id
_entity_poly.type
_entity_poly.pdbx_seq_one_letter_code
_entity_poly.pdbx_strand_id
1 'polypeptide(L)'
;MEKEAVTIRFPLELVKKAKQLKEGKESFNELVVEALEREIKRRKANEAHETILQVRQQVKQRTGVHPDPLPLIRQLRFGEND
;
A
#
# COMPACT_ATOMS: atom_id res chain seq x y z
N MET A 1 2.79 -16.35 -21.38
CA MET A 1 1.79 -15.32 -21.02
C MET A 1 1.18 -14.81 -22.31
N GLU A 2 -0.13 -14.87 -22.43
CA GLU A 2 -0.86 -14.19 -23.49
C GLU A 2 -0.66 -12.67 -23.34
N LYS A 3 -0.44 -11.97 -24.46
CA LYS A 3 -0.21 -10.53 -24.49
C LYS A 3 -1.27 -9.89 -25.36
N GLU A 4 -2.01 -8.95 -24.79
CA GLU A 4 -2.94 -8.11 -25.53
C GLU A 4 -2.25 -6.79 -25.89
N ALA A 5 -2.36 -6.38 -27.16
CA ALA A 5 -1.75 -5.14 -27.65
C ALA A 5 -2.77 -3.99 -27.60
N VAL A 6 -2.46 -2.95 -26.85
CA VAL A 6 -3.31 -1.75 -26.73
C VAL A 6 -2.54 -0.54 -27.26
N THR A 7 -3.18 0.25 -28.12
CA THR A 7 -2.60 1.52 -28.62
C THR A 7 -3.10 2.69 -27.79
N ILE A 8 -2.20 3.37 -27.08
CA ILE A 8 -2.52 4.51 -26.24
C ILE A 8 -1.73 5.74 -26.72
N ARG A 9 -2.39 6.89 -26.80
CA ARG A 9 -1.73 8.16 -27.15
C ARG A 9 -1.18 8.81 -25.89
N PHE A 10 0.14 9.01 -25.85
CA PHE A 10 0.80 9.73 -24.78
C PHE A 10 1.09 11.17 -25.18
N PRO A 11 1.03 12.13 -24.24
CA PRO A 11 1.54 13.47 -24.46
C PRO A 11 3.03 13.42 -24.85
N LEU A 12 3.40 14.19 -25.88
CA LEU A 12 4.76 14.17 -26.44
C LEU A 12 5.84 14.43 -25.39
N GLU A 13 5.59 15.38 -24.48
CA GLU A 13 6.51 15.74 -23.41
C GLU A 13 6.75 14.60 -22.42
N LEU A 14 5.71 13.79 -22.14
CA LEU A 14 5.83 12.63 -21.28
C LEU A 14 6.71 11.55 -21.94
N VAL A 15 6.51 11.31 -23.24
CA VAL A 15 7.31 10.36 -24.02
C VAL A 15 8.78 10.79 -24.06
N LYS A 16 9.06 12.09 -24.24
CA LYS A 16 10.43 12.61 -24.20
C LYS A 16 11.11 12.36 -22.86
N LYS A 17 10.44 12.69 -21.75
CA LYS A 17 10.96 12.48 -20.39
C LYS A 17 11.22 11.00 -20.10
N ALA A 18 10.27 10.14 -20.46
CA ALA A 18 10.42 8.70 -20.28
C ALA A 18 11.53 8.10 -21.15
N LYS A 19 11.78 8.64 -22.35
CA LYS A 19 12.94 8.26 -23.17
C LYS A 19 14.27 8.77 -22.61
N GLN A 20 14.30 9.93 -21.96
CA GLN A 20 15.51 10.45 -21.30
C GLN A 20 15.91 9.65 -20.06
N LEU A 21 14.93 9.08 -19.35
CA LEU A 21 15.14 8.21 -18.19
C LEU A 21 15.69 6.83 -18.53
N LYS A 22 15.72 6.44 -19.80
CA LYS A 22 16.30 5.17 -20.22
C LYS A 22 17.82 5.19 -20.11
N GLU A 23 18.35 4.51 -19.11
CA GLU A 23 19.74 4.05 -19.10
C GLU A 23 19.89 2.84 -20.05
N GLY A 24 20.03 3.13 -21.34
CA GLY A 24 20.78 2.33 -22.30
C GLY A 24 20.28 0.94 -22.74
N LYS A 25 19.42 0.22 -22.00
CA LYS A 25 19.08 -1.19 -22.35
C LYS A 25 17.61 -1.59 -22.28
N GLU A 26 16.75 -0.84 -21.60
CA GLU A 26 15.34 -1.23 -21.45
C GLU A 26 14.50 -0.73 -22.63
N SER A 27 13.51 -1.53 -23.06
CA SER A 27 12.50 -1.13 -24.04
C SER A 27 11.54 -0.11 -23.43
N PHE A 28 10.97 0.78 -24.26
CA PHE A 28 9.98 1.75 -23.75
C PHE A 28 8.73 1.01 -23.30
N ASN A 29 8.46 -0.12 -23.94
CA ASN A 29 7.40 -1.03 -23.56
C ASN A 29 7.63 -1.64 -22.16
N GLU A 30 8.86 -2.03 -21.84
CA GLU A 30 9.21 -2.59 -20.52
C GLU A 30 8.99 -1.55 -19.42
N LEU A 31 9.45 -0.32 -19.63
CA LEU A 31 9.19 0.80 -18.71
C LEU A 31 7.68 1.02 -18.48
N VAL A 32 6.88 0.96 -19.53
CA VAL A 32 5.42 1.15 -19.42
C VAL A 32 4.76 -0.01 -18.67
N VAL A 33 5.18 -1.25 -18.94
CA VAL A 33 4.70 -2.44 -18.23
C VAL A 33 5.06 -2.34 -16.74
N GLU A 34 6.31 -2.04 -16.41
CA GLU A 34 6.75 -1.91 -15.02
C GLU A 34 6.01 -0.77 -14.29
N ALA A 35 5.84 0.37 -14.95
CA ALA A 35 5.10 1.50 -14.39
C ALA A 35 3.63 1.12 -14.11
N LEU A 36 2.99 0.38 -15.01
CA LEU A 36 1.62 -0.11 -14.82
C LEU A 36 1.52 -1.12 -13.69
N GLU A 37 2.43 -2.10 -13.61
CA GLU A 37 2.48 -3.07 -12.53
C GLU A 37 2.65 -2.38 -11.16
N ARG A 38 3.56 -1.40 -11.09
CA ARG A 38 3.80 -0.61 -9.89
C ARG A 38 2.57 0.18 -9.48
N GLU A 39 1.88 0.80 -10.42
CA GLU A 39 0.67 1.58 -10.14
C GLU A 39 -0.51 0.69 -9.71
N ILE A 40 -0.71 -0.47 -10.35
CA ILE A 40 -1.72 -1.46 -9.94
C ILE A 40 -1.44 -1.92 -8.50
N LYS A 41 -0.19 -2.28 -8.19
CA LYS A 41 0.22 -2.72 -6.85
C LYS A 41 -0.02 -1.61 -5.82
N ARG A 42 0.32 -0.36 -6.15
CA ARG A 42 0.12 0.81 -5.29
C ARG A 42 -1.36 1.04 -4.99
N ARG A 43 -2.23 0.98 -6.00
CA ARG A 43 -3.69 1.16 -5.81
C ARG A 43 -4.28 0.07 -4.91
N LYS A 44 -3.93 -1.20 -5.14
CA LYS A 44 -4.35 -2.31 -4.29
C LYS A 44 -3.87 -2.15 -2.84
N ALA A 45 -2.63 -1.70 -2.65
CA ALA A 45 -2.09 -1.45 -1.33
C ALA A 45 -2.83 -0.33 -0.60
N ASN A 46 -3.19 0.75 -1.31
CA ASN A 46 -3.98 1.85 -0.73
C ASN A 46 -5.39 1.37 -0.33
N GLU A 47 -6.07 0.63 -1.20
CA GLU A 47 -7.40 0.06 -0.91
C GLU A 47 -7.37 -0.87 0.31
N ALA A 48 -6.35 -1.73 0.41
CA ALA A 48 -6.14 -2.58 1.57
C ALA A 48 -5.89 -1.76 2.85
N HIS A 49 -5.10 -0.70 2.75
CA HIS A 49 -4.83 0.20 3.87
C HIS A 49 -6.10 0.89 4.37
N GLU A 50 -6.91 1.42 3.46
CA GLU A 50 -8.20 2.04 3.78
C GLU A 50 -9.15 1.02 4.43
N THR A 51 -9.22 -0.20 3.90
CA THR A 51 -10.00 -1.29 4.49
C THR A 51 -9.57 -1.59 5.92
N ILE A 52 -8.26 -1.65 6.19
CA ILE A 52 -7.72 -1.87 7.54
C ILE A 52 -8.14 -0.75 8.49
N LEU A 53 -8.07 0.51 8.04
CA LEU A 53 -8.49 1.65 8.86
C LEU A 53 -9.99 1.59 9.19
N GLN A 54 -10.82 1.27 8.21
CA GLN A 54 -12.26 1.12 8.40
C GLN A 54 -12.59 0.00 9.39
N VAL A 55 -11.99 -1.18 9.22
CA VAL A 55 -12.19 -2.33 10.12
C VAL A 55 -11.73 -1.98 11.54
N ARG A 56 -10.55 -1.34 11.70
CA ARG A 56 -10.08 -0.89 13.01
C ARG A 56 -11.04 0.08 13.66
N GLN A 57 -11.62 1.01 12.90
CA GLN A 57 -12.59 1.97 13.40
C GLN A 57 -13.90 1.29 13.83
N GLN A 58 -14.40 0.33 13.04
CA GLN A 58 -15.58 -0.47 13.39
C GLN A 58 -15.36 -1.28 14.67
N VAL A 59 -14.21 -1.95 14.79
CA VAL A 59 -13.84 -2.70 16.01
C VAL A 59 -13.74 -1.73 17.19
N LYS A 60 -13.07 -0.58 17.05
CA LYS A 60 -12.98 0.44 18.11
C LYS A 60 -14.35 0.95 18.54
N GLN A 61 -15.29 1.13 17.62
CA GLN A 61 -16.66 1.52 17.94
C GLN A 61 -17.44 0.41 18.66
N ARG A 62 -17.25 -0.85 18.26
CA ARG A 62 -17.98 -2.00 18.80
C ARG A 62 -17.48 -2.44 20.18
N THR A 63 -16.16 -2.56 20.35
CA THR A 63 -15.51 -3.07 21.57
C THR A 63 -14.94 -1.97 22.45
N GLY A 64 -14.96 -0.71 22.01
CA GLY A 64 -14.24 0.36 22.67
C GLY A 64 -12.72 0.24 22.48
N VAL A 65 -11.96 1.06 23.20
CA VAL A 65 -10.51 0.88 23.32
C VAL A 65 -10.28 -0.11 24.45
N HIS A 66 -9.65 -1.25 24.17
CA HIS A 66 -9.23 -2.15 25.24
C HIS A 66 -8.36 -1.36 26.21
N PRO A 67 -8.68 -1.37 27.52
CA PRO A 67 -7.88 -0.67 28.50
C PRO A 67 -6.46 -1.22 28.47
N ASP A 68 -5.50 -0.33 28.73
CA ASP A 68 -4.09 -0.71 28.83
C ASP A 68 -3.96 -1.89 29.81
N PRO A 69 -3.37 -3.02 29.40
CA PRO A 69 -3.18 -4.16 30.28
C PRO A 69 -2.06 -3.94 31.30
N LEU A 70 -1.21 -2.91 31.15
CA LEU A 70 -0.07 -2.68 32.03
C LEU A 70 -0.44 -2.51 33.51
N PRO A 71 -1.50 -1.76 33.90
CA PRO A 71 -1.96 -1.71 35.29
C PRO A 71 -2.37 -3.09 35.83
N LEU A 72 -3.08 -3.90 35.04
CA LEU A 72 -3.48 -5.26 35.43
C LEU A 72 -2.26 -6.18 35.59
N ILE A 73 -1.31 -6.12 34.66
CA ILE A 73 -0.06 -6.90 34.74
C ILE A 73 0.76 -6.48 35.97
N ARG A 74 0.80 -5.19 36.30
CA ARG A 74 1.47 -4.69 37.51
C ARG A 74 0.78 -5.19 38.77
N GLN A 75 -0.55 -5.15 38.83
CA GLN A 75 -1.33 -5.72 39.95
C GLN A 75 -1.06 -7.22 40.10
N LEU A 76 -1.04 -8.00 39.02
CA LEU A 76 -0.76 -9.43 39.06
C LEU A 76 0.69 -9.77 39.45
N ARG A 77 1.66 -8.92 39.06
CA ARG A 77 3.09 -9.16 39.31
C ARG A 77 3.54 -8.71 40.70
N PHE A 78 3.01 -7.59 41.17
CA PHE A 78 3.38 -6.98 42.45
C PHE A 78 2.28 -7.11 43.50
N GLY A 79 1.36 -8.07 43.31
CA GLY A 79 0.15 -8.40 44.09
C GLY A 79 0.00 -7.64 45.39
N GLU A 80 -1.18 -7.00 45.59
CA GLU A 80 -1.62 -6.34 46.84
C GLU A 80 -0.77 -6.80 48.03
N ASN A 81 0.28 -6.03 48.31
CA ASN A 81 1.15 -6.30 49.45
C ASN A 81 0.36 -5.79 50.66
N ASP A 82 -0.54 -6.64 51.16
CA ASP A 82 -0.94 -6.64 52.57
C ASP A 82 0.18 -7.27 53.41
#